data_AF-A0A2W6DGM9-F1
#
_entry.id   AF-A0A2W6DGM9-F1
#
_cell.length_a   1.000
_cell.length_b   1.000
_cell.length_c   1.000
_cell.angle_alpha   90.00
_cell.angle_beta   90.00
_cell.angle_gamma   90.00
#
_symmetry.space_group_name_H-M   'P 1'
#
loop_
_entity.id
_entity.type
_entity.pdbx_description
1 polymer ?
#
loop_
_entity_poly.entity_id
_entity_poly.type
_entity_poly.pdbx_seq_one_letter_code
_entity_poly.pdbx_strand_id
1 'polypeptide(L)'
;MIRSPHGSTLTARGWQTEAPLRMLQNNLDPDVAEDPDNLVVYGGTGKAARDWASFDAICASLRDMSDDETLLVQSGRPVGILRTHEWAPRVLIANSNLVPDWANWEEFRRLERAGLTMYGQMTAGSWIYIGTQGILQGTYETFAAVA
;
A
#
# COMPACT_ATOMS: atom_id res chain seq x y z
N MET A 1 -1.81 -16.98 5.09
CA MET A 1 -2.24 -15.88 5.97
C MET A 1 -1.06 -14.94 6.18
N ILE A 2 -1.18 -13.68 5.78
CA ILE A 2 -0.13 -12.66 5.97
C ILE A 2 -0.31 -12.04 7.35
N ARG A 3 0.79 -11.83 8.08
CA ARG A 3 0.83 -11.03 9.30
C ARG A 3 2.14 -10.24 9.34
N SER A 4 2.10 -9.08 9.97
CA SER A 4 3.29 -8.25 10.16
C SER A 4 4.23 -8.85 11.22
N PRO A 5 5.54 -8.96 10.96
CA PRO A 5 6.52 -9.35 11.96
C PRO A 5 6.54 -8.43 13.18
N HIS A 6 6.67 -9.02 14.37
CA HIS A 6 6.78 -8.31 15.64
C HIS A 6 8.19 -8.37 16.22
N GLY A 7 8.46 -7.55 17.24
CA GLY A 7 9.77 -7.50 17.91
C GLY A 7 10.83 -6.71 17.14
N SER A 8 12.07 -6.76 17.63
CA SER A 8 13.20 -5.95 17.15
C SER A 8 14.07 -6.62 16.08
N THR A 9 13.81 -7.90 15.76
CA THR A 9 14.54 -8.61 14.70
C THR A 9 14.11 -8.09 13.34
N LEU A 10 15.08 -7.68 12.51
CA LEU A 10 14.86 -7.17 11.17
C LEU A 10 14.79 -8.30 10.14
N THR A 11 13.96 -8.15 9.13
CA THR A 11 13.93 -9.00 7.92
C THR A 11 14.48 -8.28 6.69
N ALA A 12 14.39 -6.95 6.66
CA ALA A 12 15.06 -6.07 5.72
C ALA A 12 16.40 -5.56 6.28
N ARG A 13 17.17 -4.85 5.44
CA ARG A 13 18.52 -4.35 5.80
C ARG A 13 18.53 -3.25 6.86
N GLY A 14 17.41 -2.55 7.07
CA GLY A 14 17.32 -1.48 8.06
C GLY A 14 15.87 -1.12 8.39
N TRP A 15 15.68 -0.37 9.48
CA TRP A 15 14.34 0.00 9.94
C TRP A 15 13.53 0.82 8.92
N GLN A 16 14.20 1.60 8.07
CA GLN A 16 13.53 2.42 7.05
C GLN A 16 12.91 1.60 5.91
N THR A 17 13.42 0.38 5.63
CA THR A 17 12.82 -0.55 4.66
C THR A 17 12.00 -1.65 5.33
N GLU A 18 12.32 -2.00 6.58
CA GLU A 18 11.50 -2.89 7.42
C GLU A 18 10.13 -2.28 7.72
N ALA A 19 10.06 -0.97 8.02
CA ALA A 19 8.81 -0.30 8.34
C ALA A 19 7.76 -0.42 7.21
N PRO A 20 8.02 0.01 5.96
CA PRO A 20 7.05 -0.16 4.88
C PRO A 20 6.73 -1.63 4.58
N LEU A 21 7.67 -2.56 4.78
CA LEU A 21 7.42 -4.00 4.64
C LEU A 21 6.39 -4.49 5.67
N ARG A 22 6.61 -4.16 6.94
CA ARG A 22 5.70 -4.49 8.04
C ARG A 22 4.34 -3.85 7.86
N MET A 23 4.29 -2.62 7.38
CA MET A 23 3.04 -1.90 7.17
C MET A 23 2.26 -2.44 5.97
N LEU A 24 2.94 -2.83 4.89
CA LEU A 24 2.32 -3.53 3.76
C LEU A 24 1.67 -4.84 4.24
N GLN A 25 2.36 -5.60 5.09
CA GLN A 25 1.85 -6.84 5.66
C GLN A 25 0.71 -6.60 6.66
N ASN A 26 0.79 -5.54 7.47
CA ASN A 26 -0.28 -5.13 8.39
C ASN A 26 -1.57 -4.79 7.65
N ASN A 27 -1.46 -4.09 6.51
CA ASN A 27 -2.61 -3.81 5.64
C ASN A 27 -3.32 -5.07 5.14
N LEU A 28 -2.71 -6.25 5.22
CA LEU A 28 -3.28 -7.53 4.82
C LEU A 28 -3.39 -8.52 5.99
N ASP A 29 -3.24 -8.04 7.23
CA ASP A 29 -3.52 -8.85 8.40
C ASP A 29 -5.05 -9.14 8.44
N PRO A 30 -5.48 -10.40 8.62
CA PRO A 30 -6.88 -10.79 8.72
C PRO A 30 -7.69 -10.08 9.81
N ASP A 31 -7.02 -9.58 10.85
CA ASP A 31 -7.68 -8.81 11.91
C ASP A 31 -7.81 -7.31 11.55
N VAL A 32 -7.26 -6.90 10.39
CA VAL A 32 -7.21 -5.51 9.91
C VAL A 32 -7.97 -5.34 8.60
N ALA A 33 -7.70 -6.18 7.60
CA ALA A 33 -8.24 -6.08 6.25
C ALA A 33 -9.62 -6.73 6.10
N GLU A 34 -10.46 -6.17 5.23
CA GLU A 34 -11.80 -6.72 4.95
C GLU A 34 -11.76 -8.03 4.12
N ASP A 35 -10.85 -8.14 3.14
CA ASP A 35 -10.69 -9.34 2.29
C ASP A 35 -9.23 -9.51 1.84
N PRO A 36 -8.33 -9.92 2.76
CA PRO A 36 -6.89 -9.99 2.51
C PRO A 36 -6.49 -11.03 1.46
N ASP A 37 -7.27 -12.11 1.28
CA ASP A 37 -6.99 -13.15 0.29
C ASP A 37 -7.06 -12.62 -1.16
N ASN A 38 -7.82 -11.55 -1.37
CA ASN A 38 -7.89 -10.82 -2.64
C ASN A 38 -7.07 -9.51 -2.65
N LEU A 39 -6.19 -9.34 -1.65
CA LEU A 39 -5.37 -8.15 -1.39
C LEU A 39 -6.19 -6.90 -1.03
N VAL A 40 -7.48 -7.05 -0.76
CA VAL A 40 -8.42 -5.95 -0.49
C VAL A 40 -8.34 -5.57 0.99
N VAL A 41 -8.08 -4.29 1.24
CA VAL A 41 -7.93 -3.72 2.57
C VAL A 41 -9.25 -3.13 3.05
N TYR A 42 -9.83 -2.18 2.30
CA TYR A 42 -11.11 -1.54 2.61
C TYR A 42 -11.67 -0.73 1.42
N GLY A 43 -12.88 -0.20 1.57
CA GLY A 43 -13.44 0.81 0.66
C GLY A 43 -13.77 0.27 -0.73
N GLY A 44 -14.44 -0.88 -0.78
CA GLY A 44 -14.73 -1.59 -2.02
C GLY A 44 -13.52 -2.43 -2.46
N THR A 45 -12.92 -2.10 -3.61
CA THR A 45 -11.78 -2.85 -4.16
C THR A 45 -10.43 -2.20 -3.83
N GLY A 46 -10.31 -1.48 -2.71
CA GLY A 46 -9.08 -0.80 -2.33
C GLY A 46 -8.02 -1.82 -1.90
N LYS A 47 -6.93 -1.94 -2.66
CA LYS A 47 -5.92 -3.00 -2.48
C LYS A 47 -4.56 -2.49 -2.00
N ALA A 48 -3.81 -3.38 -1.34
CA ALA A 48 -2.44 -3.12 -0.89
C ALA A 48 -1.38 -3.30 -2.00
N ALA A 49 -1.61 -4.24 -2.91
CA ALA A 49 -0.79 -4.51 -4.09
C ALA A 49 -1.69 -4.96 -5.27
N ARG A 50 -1.18 -4.85 -6.49
CA ARG A 50 -1.98 -5.08 -7.71
C ARG A 50 -2.47 -6.53 -7.82
N ASP A 51 -1.53 -7.44 -7.59
CA ASP A 51 -1.67 -8.88 -7.65
C ASP A 51 -0.62 -9.51 -6.73
N TRP A 52 -0.74 -10.82 -6.50
CA TRP A 52 0.15 -11.55 -5.60
C TRP A 52 1.61 -11.51 -6.05
N ALA A 53 1.88 -11.59 -7.36
CA ALA A 53 3.23 -11.47 -7.89
C ALA A 53 3.85 -10.09 -7.58
N SER A 54 3.05 -9.03 -7.67
CA SER A 54 3.47 -7.67 -7.29
C SER A 54 3.70 -7.54 -5.80
N PHE A 55 2.86 -8.14 -4.95
CA PHE A 55 3.05 -8.19 -3.50
C PHE A 55 4.38 -8.86 -3.14
N ASP A 56 4.65 -10.04 -3.69
CA ASP A 56 5.88 -10.80 -3.44
C ASP A 56 7.11 -10.03 -3.91
N ALA A 57 7.03 -9.40 -5.10
CA ALA A 57 8.11 -8.59 -5.64
C ALA A 57 8.38 -7.32 -4.81
N ILE A 58 7.34 -6.67 -4.25
CA ILE A 58 7.53 -5.54 -3.32
C ILE A 58 8.21 -6.02 -2.05
N CYS A 59 7.75 -7.13 -1.48
CA CYS A 59 8.35 -7.69 -0.27
C CYS A 59 9.83 -8.06 -0.47
N ALA A 60 10.16 -8.70 -1.59
CA ALA A 60 11.54 -9.02 -1.95
C ALA A 60 12.39 -7.75 -2.13
N SER A 61 11.87 -6.76 -2.87
CA SER A 61 12.55 -5.47 -3.08
C SER A 61 12.88 -4.78 -1.76
N LEU A 62 11.91 -4.65 -0.86
CA LEU A 62 12.11 -4.00 0.44
C LEU A 62 13.12 -4.72 1.34
N ARG A 63 13.24 -6.05 1.22
CA ARG A 63 14.25 -6.81 1.97
C ARG A 63 15.67 -6.56 1.47
N ASP A 64 15.83 -6.36 0.17
CA ASP A 64 17.14 -6.31 -0.47
C ASP A 64 17.70 -4.89 -0.68
N MET A 65 16.83 -3.88 -0.72
CA MET A 65 17.23 -2.48 -0.96
C MET A 65 18.23 -1.93 0.05
N SER A 66 19.15 -1.12 -0.47
CA SER A 66 20.10 -0.31 0.28
C SER A 66 19.44 0.95 0.85
N ASP A 67 20.12 1.59 1.79
CA ASP A 67 19.65 2.79 2.50
C ASP A 67 19.64 4.06 1.62
N ASP A 68 20.36 4.07 0.49
CA ASP A 68 20.36 5.15 -0.48
C ASP A 68 19.48 4.88 -1.72
N GLU A 69 18.67 3.82 -1.72
CA GLU A 69 17.79 3.44 -2.82
C GLU A 69 16.31 3.82 -2.55
N THR A 70 15.56 4.01 -3.63
CA THR A 70 14.12 4.31 -3.63
C THR A 70 13.37 3.37 -4.56
N LEU A 71 12.36 2.65 -4.03
CA LEU A 71 11.44 1.82 -4.79
C LEU A 71 10.32 2.67 -5.38
N LEU A 72 10.05 2.48 -6.66
CA LEU A 72 8.92 3.07 -7.36
C LEU A 72 7.78 2.05 -7.46
N VAL A 73 6.61 2.39 -6.91
CA VAL A 73 5.39 1.59 -7.00
C VAL A 73 4.35 2.32 -7.84
N GLN A 74 4.00 1.74 -8.98
CA GLN A 74 2.96 2.26 -9.87
C GLN A 74 1.73 1.38 -9.73
N SER A 75 0.62 1.95 -9.26
CA SER A 75 -0.67 1.25 -9.03
C SER A 75 -0.47 -0.16 -8.45
N GLY A 76 0.19 -0.23 -7.29
CA GLY A 76 0.44 -1.47 -6.57
C GLY A 76 1.45 -2.46 -7.20
N ARG A 77 2.21 -2.05 -8.22
CA ARG A 77 3.26 -2.86 -8.86
C ARG A 77 4.63 -2.23 -8.68
N PRO A 78 5.67 -2.98 -8.26
CA PRO A 78 7.03 -2.46 -8.22
C PRO A 78 7.57 -2.35 -9.64
N VAL A 79 7.96 -1.14 -10.07
CA VAL A 79 8.37 -0.87 -11.47
C VAL A 79 9.84 -0.49 -11.63
N GLY A 80 10.53 -0.18 -10.53
CA GLY A 80 11.95 0.10 -10.57
C GLY A 80 12.49 0.51 -9.22
N ILE A 81 13.81 0.37 -9.05
CA ILE A 81 14.56 0.88 -7.92
C ILE A 81 15.60 1.84 -8.49
N LEU A 82 15.69 3.04 -7.93
CA LEU A 82 16.67 4.04 -8.33
C LEU A 82 17.54 4.40 -7.13
N ARG A 83 18.83 4.62 -7.40
CA ARG A 83 19.72 5.21 -6.41
C ARG A 83 19.36 6.68 -6.21
N THR A 84 19.30 7.08 -4.96
CA THR A 84 18.94 8.41 -4.47
C THR A 84 19.95 8.84 -3.39
N HIS A 85 19.53 9.00 -2.14
CA HIS A 85 20.38 9.28 -0.99
C HIS A 85 19.67 8.88 0.31
N GLU A 86 20.39 8.75 1.42
CA GLU A 86 19.88 8.26 2.71
C GLU A 86 18.68 9.06 3.27
N TRP A 87 18.58 10.36 2.98
CA TRP A 87 17.44 11.20 3.42
C TRP A 87 16.23 11.19 2.47
N ALA A 88 16.30 10.52 1.32
CA ALA A 88 15.16 10.38 0.42
C ALA A 88 14.14 9.38 0.99
N PRO A 89 12.87 9.39 0.53
CA PRO A 89 11.93 8.33 0.84
C PRO A 89 12.41 6.99 0.31
N ARG A 90 12.27 5.90 1.07
CA ARG A 90 12.58 4.54 0.58
C ARG A 90 11.58 4.03 -0.46
N VAL A 91 10.35 4.57 -0.47
CA VAL A 91 9.29 4.15 -1.40
C VAL A 91 8.54 5.39 -1.89
N LEU A 92 8.34 5.48 -3.20
CA LEU A 92 7.46 6.45 -3.83
C LEU A 92 6.32 5.71 -4.53
N ILE A 93 5.08 6.13 -4.25
CA ILE A 93 3.88 5.43 -4.67
C ILE A 93 2.98 6.36 -5.48
N ALA A 94 2.56 5.92 -6.66
CA ALA A 94 1.56 6.58 -7.48
C ALA A 94 0.50 5.57 -7.92
N ASN A 95 -0.67 5.60 -7.29
CA ASN A 95 -1.76 4.65 -7.52
C ASN A 95 -2.94 5.31 -8.22
N SER A 96 -3.59 4.57 -9.13
CA SER A 96 -4.91 4.88 -9.69
C SER A 96 -5.03 6.18 -10.50
N ASN A 97 -3.91 6.88 -10.76
CA ASN A 97 -3.91 8.10 -11.54
C ASN A 97 -4.24 7.82 -13.01
N LEU A 98 -5.21 8.56 -13.55
CA LEU A 98 -5.60 8.58 -14.95
C LEU A 98 -5.63 10.04 -15.44
N VAL A 99 -5.37 10.25 -16.71
CA VAL A 99 -5.52 11.58 -17.32
C VAL A 99 -7.00 12.00 -17.23
N PRO A 100 -7.34 13.27 -16.94
CA PRO A 100 -8.69 13.67 -16.54
C PRO A 100 -9.83 13.22 -17.47
N ASP A 101 -9.65 13.30 -18.79
CA ASP A 101 -10.66 12.87 -19.77
C ASP A 101 -11.01 11.36 -19.67
N TRP A 102 -10.10 10.58 -19.07
CA TRP A 102 -10.22 9.14 -18.86
C TRP A 102 -10.41 8.77 -17.38
N ALA A 103 -10.48 9.75 -16.47
CA ALA A 103 -10.59 9.52 -15.03
C ALA A 103 -12.02 9.16 -14.61
N ASN A 104 -12.53 8.05 -15.16
CA ASN A 104 -13.85 7.50 -14.88
C ASN A 104 -13.78 5.99 -14.59
N TRP A 105 -14.85 5.45 -14.01
CA TRP A 105 -14.89 4.05 -13.59
C TRP A 105 -14.89 3.07 -14.76
N GLU A 106 -15.48 3.41 -15.91
CA GLU A 106 -15.51 2.51 -17.07
C GLU A 106 -14.09 2.21 -17.56
N GLU A 107 -13.29 3.27 -17.76
CA GLU A 107 -11.91 3.15 -18.19
C GLU A 107 -11.02 2.52 -17.12
N PHE A 108 -11.21 2.91 -15.86
CA PHE A 108 -10.51 2.28 -14.74
C PHE A 108 -10.73 0.76 -14.71
N ARG A 109 -11.98 0.29 -14.83
CA ARG A 109 -12.32 -1.14 -14.81
C ARG A 109 -11.81 -1.87 -16.06
N ARG A 110 -11.74 -1.19 -17.21
CA ARG A 110 -11.09 -1.74 -18.42
C ARG A 110 -9.61 -2.01 -18.17
N LEU A 111 -8.88 -1.05 -17.60
CA LEU A 111 -7.47 -1.18 -17.26
C LEU A 111 -7.24 -2.21 -16.14
N GLU A 112 -8.13 -2.29 -15.16
CA GLU A 112 -8.05 -3.25 -14.05
C GLU A 112 -8.16 -4.68 -14.57
N ARG A 113 -9.15 -4.96 -15.44
CA ARG A 113 -9.29 -6.27 -16.10
C ARG A 113 -8.09 -6.63 -16.97
N ALA A 114 -7.39 -5.64 -17.51
CA ALA A 114 -6.15 -5.84 -18.26
C ALA A 114 -4.90 -5.98 -17.37
N GLY A 115 -5.02 -5.89 -16.04
CA GLY A 115 -3.89 -5.95 -15.10
C GLY A 115 -2.99 -4.70 -15.11
N LEU A 116 -3.50 -3.57 -15.60
CA LEU A 116 -2.72 -2.34 -15.81
C LEU A 116 -2.87 -1.30 -14.70
N THR A 117 -3.86 -1.45 -13.82
CA THR A 117 -4.10 -0.54 -12.70
C THR A 117 -4.56 -1.30 -11.46
N MET A 118 -4.64 -0.58 -10.35
CA MET A 118 -5.12 -1.02 -9.04
C MET A 118 -5.83 0.15 -8.39
N TYR A 119 -6.89 -0.10 -7.64
CA TYR A 119 -7.56 0.95 -6.85
C TYR A 119 -6.84 1.07 -5.50
N GLY A 120 -6.15 2.19 -5.28
CA GLY A 120 -5.33 2.39 -4.08
C GLY A 120 -6.10 2.87 -2.85
N GLN A 121 -7.36 3.32 -3.02
CA GLN A 121 -8.05 4.09 -1.98
C GLN A 121 -7.10 5.21 -1.47
N MET A 122 -7.12 5.53 -0.17
CA MET A 122 -6.23 6.47 0.48
C MET A 122 -5.10 5.69 1.18
N THR A 123 -5.44 4.86 2.16
CA THR A 123 -4.46 4.17 3.03
C THR A 123 -4.25 2.69 2.68
N ALA A 124 -5.03 2.14 1.74
CA ALA A 124 -4.89 0.76 1.30
C ALA A 124 -3.60 0.57 0.49
N GLY A 125 -3.44 1.32 -0.60
CA GLY A 125 -2.28 1.23 -1.49
C GLY A 125 -1.05 2.02 -1.03
N SER A 126 -1.15 2.75 0.09
CA SER A 126 -0.04 3.50 0.70
C SER A 126 0.43 2.90 2.03
N TRP A 127 -0.14 1.77 2.44
CA TRP A 127 0.33 0.93 3.54
C TRP A 127 0.34 1.65 4.89
N ILE A 128 -0.79 2.22 5.28
CA ILE A 128 -0.93 2.89 6.57
C ILE A 128 -2.35 2.72 7.16
N TYR A 129 -3.02 1.63 6.78
CA TYR A 129 -4.34 1.32 7.31
C TYR A 129 -4.20 0.62 8.67
N ILE A 130 -5.01 1.07 9.63
CA ILE A 130 -4.98 0.61 11.03
C ILE A 130 -6.37 0.11 11.48
N GLY A 131 -7.13 -0.44 10.54
CA GLY A 131 -8.51 -0.83 10.77
C GLY A 131 -9.43 0.37 10.98
N THR A 132 -10.57 0.10 11.61
CA THR A 132 -11.64 1.09 11.84
C THR A 132 -11.20 2.28 12.68
N GLN A 133 -10.15 2.14 13.51
CA GLN A 133 -9.62 3.23 14.32
C GLN A 133 -9.16 4.42 13.46
N GLY A 134 -8.72 4.19 12.23
CA GLY A 134 -8.21 5.26 11.35
C GLY A 134 -9.23 6.37 11.06
N ILE A 135 -10.54 6.05 11.03
CA ILE A 135 -11.61 7.03 10.79
C ILE A 135 -12.40 7.38 12.06
N LEU A 136 -12.14 6.67 13.16
CA LEU A 136 -12.92 6.74 14.39
C LEU A 136 -12.96 8.16 14.98
N GLN A 137 -11.79 8.78 15.15
CA GLN A 137 -11.70 10.12 15.72
C GLN A 137 -12.38 11.16 14.83
N GLY A 138 -12.13 11.14 13.51
CA GLY A 138 -12.76 12.11 12.59
C GLY A 138 -14.29 12.02 12.58
N THR A 139 -14.83 10.79 12.71
CA THR A 139 -16.27 10.56 12.81
C THR A 139 -16.82 11.10 14.13
N TYR A 140 -16.16 10.79 15.25
CA TYR A 140 -16.53 11.30 16.57
C TYR A 140 -16.55 12.84 16.60
N GLU A 141 -15.49 13.48 16.12
CA GLU A 141 -15.37 14.95 16.10
C GLU A 141 -16.45 15.60 15.22
N THR A 142 -16.83 14.96 14.11
CA THR A 142 -17.92 15.46 13.26
C THR A 142 -19.26 15.46 13.99
N PHE A 143 -19.59 14.38 14.71
CA PHE A 143 -20.80 14.34 15.53
C PHE A 143 -20.73 15.31 16.71
N ALA A 144 -19.57 15.44 17.35
CA ALA A 144 -19.36 16.37 18.45
C ALA A 144 -19.51 17.84 18.02
N ALA A 145 -19.11 18.19 16.79
CA ALA A 145 -19.24 19.54 16.25
C ALA A 145 -20.69 19.93 15.90
N VAL A 146 -21.58 18.95 15.68
CA VAL A 146 -23.00 19.18 15.36
C VAL A 146 -23.88 19.24 16.62
N ALA A 147 -23.48 18.54 17.69
CA ALA A 147 -24.19 18.46 18.97
C ALA A 147 -24.12 19.77 19.76
#